data_AF-A0A7J2LKS4-F1
#
_entry.id   AF-A0A7J2LKS4-F1
#
_cell.length_a   1.000
_cell.length_b   1.000
_cell.length_c   1.000
_cell.angle_alpha   90.00
_cell.angle_beta   90.00
_cell.angle_gamma   90.00
#
_symmetry.space_group_name_H-M   'P 1'
#
loop_
_entity.id
_entity.type
_entity.pdbx_description
1 polymer ?
#
loop_
_entity_poly.entity_id
_entity_poly.type
_entity_poly.pdbx_seq_one_letter_code
_entity_poly.pdbx_strand_id
1 'polypeptide(L)'
;VLFAIFGFGSQLLYSLIFFAAASLIVYFGLKTIAKSELIFVPLMLAIIGVIFFVGFKHIDFGNLGEFSLKRIFVPYGVVLFAYGATAAIPEMREELLGKEKLLKKSIIIGMLTCMLIYAVFAMVVVGITGKATTEVATVGLGNVLGEAMLLFGNIFAVFAMFTCFITLAFALKGMYNYDYGLNDKLSWFLSCVIPLCLFFIVRKFVGFAKIIEVTGAIGLGLTGILVVLMAKKSEKLGNRRPEYRMPKNFILSLVIIALYVFGMLYAIGLRFF
;
A
#
# COMPACT_ATOMS: atom_id res chain seq x y z
N VAL A 1 -9.75 14.19 2.56
CA VAL A 1 -8.40 14.63 2.96
C VAL A 1 -8.09 16.02 2.45
N LEU A 2 -7.74 16.25 1.17
CA LEU A 2 -7.40 17.59 0.65
C LEU A 2 -8.48 18.66 0.88
N PHE A 3 -9.75 18.32 0.63
CA PHE A 3 -10.87 19.24 0.92
C PHE A 3 -10.93 19.65 2.40
N ALA A 4 -10.56 18.76 3.33
CA ALA A 4 -10.55 19.06 4.76
C ALA A 4 -9.38 19.96 5.17
N ILE A 5 -8.31 20.04 4.36
CA ILE A 5 -7.18 20.94 4.60
C ILE A 5 -7.52 22.36 4.13
N PHE A 6 -8.10 22.48 2.93
CA PHE A 6 -8.30 23.78 2.29
C PHE A 6 -9.67 24.39 2.54
N GLY A 7 -10.72 23.59 2.78
CA GLY A 7 -12.04 24.07 3.21
C GLY A 7 -12.89 24.79 2.14
N PHE A 8 -12.38 25.00 0.92
CA PHE A 8 -13.12 25.67 -0.16
C PHE A 8 -13.28 24.77 -1.41
N GLY A 9 -14.27 25.04 -2.26
CA GLY A 9 -14.49 24.28 -3.50
C GLY A 9 -15.22 22.96 -3.30
N SER A 10 -14.89 21.93 -4.11
CA SER A 10 -15.55 20.62 -4.05
C SER A 10 -14.56 19.49 -3.80
N GLN A 11 -15.01 18.43 -3.10
CA GLN A 11 -14.20 17.23 -2.87
C GLN A 11 -13.72 16.60 -4.19
N LEU A 12 -14.57 16.63 -5.22
CA LEU A 12 -14.23 16.08 -6.53
C LEU A 12 -13.10 16.87 -7.21
N LEU A 13 -13.10 18.20 -7.09
CA LEU A 13 -12.06 19.05 -7.66
C LEU A 13 -10.68 18.67 -7.09
N TYR A 14 -10.57 18.50 -5.78
CA TYR A 14 -9.29 18.10 -5.18
C TYR A 14 -8.85 16.68 -5.56
N SER A 15 -9.78 15.73 -5.73
CA SER A 15 -9.45 14.41 -6.25
C SER A 15 -8.88 14.50 -7.68
N LEU A 16 -9.45 15.37 -8.53
CA LEU A 16 -8.97 15.60 -9.89
C LEU A 16 -7.59 16.29 -9.91
N ILE A 17 -7.38 17.29 -9.05
CA ILE A 17 -6.08 17.97 -8.92
C ILE A 17 -5.01 16.98 -8.49
N PHE A 18 -5.28 16.18 -7.44
CA PHE A 18 -4.37 15.14 -6.98
C PHE A 18 -4.03 14.16 -8.10
N PHE A 19 -5.05 13.66 -8.80
CA PHE A 19 -4.87 12.71 -9.87
C PHE A 19 -4.05 13.29 -11.04
N ALA A 20 -4.32 14.54 -11.43
CA ALA A 20 -3.59 15.22 -12.50
C ALA A 20 -2.11 15.40 -12.13
N ALA A 21 -1.82 15.86 -10.91
CA ALA A 21 -0.46 16.03 -10.42
C ALA A 21 0.31 14.70 -10.36
N ALA A 22 -0.31 13.65 -9.82
CA ALA A 22 0.32 12.34 -9.70
C ALA A 22 0.56 11.69 -11.08
N SER A 23 -0.43 11.75 -11.97
CA SER A 23 -0.31 11.23 -13.35
C SER A 23 0.78 11.95 -14.13
N LEU A 24 0.96 13.26 -13.91
CA LEU A 24 2.03 14.03 -14.54
C LEU A 24 3.42 13.53 -14.10
N ILE A 25 3.62 13.19 -12.82
CA ILE A 25 4.88 12.60 -12.36
C ILE A 25 5.15 11.25 -13.04
N VAL A 26 4.13 10.40 -13.16
CA VAL A 26 4.24 9.09 -13.82
C VAL A 26 4.67 9.23 -15.29
N TYR A 27 4.24 10.31 -15.96
CA TYR A 27 4.64 10.60 -17.34
C TYR A 27 6.17 10.78 -17.46
N PHE A 28 6.80 11.46 -16.51
CA PHE A 28 8.25 11.74 -16.52
C PHE A 28 9.13 10.55 -16.10
N GLY A 29 8.55 9.39 -15.79
CA GLY A 29 9.24 8.12 -15.60
C GLY A 29 10.00 7.94 -14.28
N LEU A 30 10.73 6.81 -14.17
CA LEU A 30 11.33 6.28 -12.94
C LEU A 30 12.21 7.29 -12.19
N LYS A 31 13.07 8.04 -12.89
CA LYS A 31 13.96 9.02 -12.25
C LYS A 31 13.21 10.10 -11.48
N THR A 32 12.05 10.53 -11.99
CA THR A 32 11.22 11.55 -11.33
C THR A 32 10.48 10.96 -10.14
N ILE A 33 10.05 9.72 -10.25
CA ILE A 33 9.42 8.96 -9.17
C ILE A 33 10.41 8.77 -8.03
N ALA A 34 11.61 8.26 -8.31
CA ALA A 34 12.67 8.06 -7.31
C ALA A 34 13.01 9.36 -6.57
N LYS A 35 13.17 10.48 -7.29
CA LYS A 35 13.40 11.80 -6.68
C LYS A 35 12.22 12.26 -5.81
N SER A 36 11.00 11.99 -6.24
CA SER A 36 9.80 12.33 -5.47
C SER A 36 9.76 11.51 -4.17
N GLU A 37 10.00 10.20 -4.24
CA GLU A 37 10.05 9.33 -3.06
C GLU A 37 11.14 9.74 -2.06
N LEU A 38 12.31 10.15 -2.54
CA LEU A 38 13.39 10.68 -1.68
C LEU A 38 12.99 11.92 -0.87
N ILE A 39 11.95 12.65 -1.30
CA ILE A 39 11.43 13.82 -0.59
C ILE A 39 10.23 13.42 0.28
N PHE A 40 9.24 12.72 -0.29
CA PHE A 40 7.98 12.42 0.38
C PHE A 40 8.13 11.36 1.47
N VAL A 41 8.98 10.35 1.30
CA VAL A 41 9.14 9.28 2.30
C VAL A 41 9.75 9.82 3.61
N PRO A 42 10.87 10.57 3.62
CA PRO A 42 11.38 11.16 4.86
C PRO A 42 10.37 12.12 5.51
N LEU A 43 9.63 12.89 4.71
CA LEU A 43 8.61 13.81 5.21
C LEU A 43 7.44 13.05 5.87
N MET A 44 6.98 11.94 5.28
CA MET A 44 6.00 11.05 5.89
C MET A 44 6.51 10.45 7.21
N LEU A 45 7.76 9.99 7.24
CA LEU A 45 8.37 9.46 8.46
C LEU A 45 8.48 10.53 9.56
N ALA A 46 8.83 11.77 9.20
CA ALA A 46 8.86 12.88 10.13
C ALA A 46 7.46 13.18 10.69
N ILE A 47 6.42 13.20 9.85
CA ILE A 47 5.04 13.39 10.31
C ILE A 47 4.60 12.25 11.23
N ILE A 48 4.91 10.99 10.91
CA ILE A 48 4.65 9.86 11.81
C ILE A 48 5.37 10.06 13.15
N GLY A 49 6.62 10.52 13.14
CA GLY A 49 7.37 10.84 14.36
C GLY A 49 6.70 11.92 15.21
N VAL A 50 6.17 12.97 14.57
CA VAL A 50 5.39 14.03 15.26
C VAL A 50 4.10 13.46 15.84
N ILE A 51 3.34 12.68 15.06
CA ILE A 51 2.11 12.02 15.52
C ILE A 51 2.41 11.14 16.74
N PHE A 52 3.49 10.37 16.69
CA PHE A 52 3.93 9.53 17.80
C PHE A 52 4.26 10.37 19.04
N PHE A 53 5.12 11.38 18.91
CA PHE A 53 5.59 12.17 20.04
C PHE A 53 4.45 12.95 20.74
N VAL A 54 3.56 13.54 19.95
CA VAL A 54 2.38 14.28 20.47
C VAL A 54 1.33 13.31 21.02
N GLY A 55 1.09 12.20 20.31
CA GLY A 55 0.10 11.20 20.69
C GLY A 55 0.49 10.41 21.93
N PHE A 56 1.78 10.20 22.19
CA PHE A 56 2.27 9.32 23.26
C PHE A 56 1.69 9.65 24.65
N LYS A 57 1.52 10.93 24.97
CA LYS A 57 0.97 11.38 26.26
C LYS A 57 -0.52 11.09 26.44
N HIS A 58 -1.23 10.80 25.35
CA HIS A 58 -2.68 10.60 25.31
C HIS A 58 -3.06 9.12 25.17
N ILE A 59 -2.07 8.22 25.18
CA ILE A 59 -2.31 6.78 25.07
C ILE A 59 -2.92 6.27 26.38
N ASP A 60 -4.09 5.66 26.27
CA ASP A 60 -4.68 4.85 27.32
C ASP A 60 -4.43 3.35 27.02
N PHE A 61 -3.62 2.69 27.86
CA PHE A 61 -3.31 1.27 27.71
C PHE A 61 -4.55 0.37 27.86
N GLY A 62 -5.63 0.85 28.49
CA GLY A 62 -6.92 0.16 28.55
C GLY A 62 -7.52 -0.10 27.17
N ASN A 63 -7.25 0.78 26.19
CA ASN A 63 -7.71 0.62 24.81
C ASN A 63 -7.02 -0.53 24.06
N LEU A 64 -5.84 -0.97 24.51
CA LEU A 64 -5.05 -2.03 23.86
C LEU A 64 -5.41 -3.44 24.36
N GLY A 65 -6.20 -3.54 25.43
CA GLY A 65 -6.54 -4.81 26.09
C GLY A 65 -7.63 -5.63 25.39
N GLU A 66 -8.36 -5.07 24.42
CA GLU A 66 -9.45 -5.78 23.74
C GLU A 66 -8.93 -6.76 22.69
N PHE A 67 -8.59 -7.98 23.12
CA PHE A 67 -8.20 -9.06 22.24
C PHE A 67 -9.34 -10.07 22.01
N SER A 68 -9.63 -10.38 20.75
CA SER A 68 -10.61 -11.41 20.40
C SER A 68 -10.06 -12.33 19.31
N LEU A 69 -9.88 -13.61 19.66
CA LEU A 69 -9.43 -14.63 18.72
C LEU A 69 -10.40 -14.79 17.54
N LYS A 70 -11.70 -14.55 17.75
CA LYS A 70 -12.72 -14.58 16.69
C LYS A 70 -12.54 -13.49 15.64
N ARG A 71 -11.87 -12.38 15.98
CA ARG A 71 -11.66 -11.23 15.09
C ARG A 71 -10.28 -11.19 14.45
N ILE A 72 -9.41 -12.18 14.72
CA ILE A 72 -8.00 -12.16 14.27
C ILE A 72 -7.85 -12.10 12.74
N PHE A 73 -8.81 -12.67 11.99
CA PHE A 73 -8.80 -12.66 10.53
C PHE A 73 -9.59 -11.50 9.90
N VAL A 74 -10.28 -10.68 10.71
CA VAL A 74 -11.02 -9.50 10.19
C VAL A 74 -10.12 -8.55 9.40
N PRO A 75 -8.91 -8.15 9.87
CA PRO A 75 -8.05 -7.24 9.12
C PRO A 75 -7.23 -7.94 8.03
N TYR A 76 -7.48 -9.22 7.71
CA TYR A 76 -6.62 -10.01 6.83
C TYR A 76 -6.35 -9.33 5.48
N GLY A 77 -7.41 -8.88 4.79
CA GLY A 77 -7.28 -8.23 3.49
C GLY A 77 -6.50 -6.90 3.58
N VAL A 78 -6.76 -6.12 4.63
CA VAL A 78 -6.07 -4.84 4.88
C VAL A 78 -4.59 -5.06 5.17
N VAL A 79 -4.24 -6.09 5.95
CA VAL A 79 -2.84 -6.44 6.25
C VAL A 79 -2.12 -6.93 5.00
N LEU A 80 -2.75 -7.77 4.17
CA LEU A 80 -2.17 -8.17 2.89
C LEU A 80 -1.95 -6.98 1.96
N PHE A 81 -2.89 -6.05 1.90
CA PHE A 81 -2.74 -4.80 1.16
C PHE A 81 -1.54 -3.98 1.65
N ALA A 82 -1.44 -3.80 2.97
CA ALA A 82 -0.38 -3.02 3.59
C ALA A 82 1.02 -3.60 3.33
N TYR A 83 1.16 -4.92 3.22
CA TYR A 83 2.42 -5.59 2.88
C TYR A 83 2.56 -5.94 1.39
N GLY A 84 1.68 -5.42 0.54
CA GLY A 84 1.60 -5.67 -0.90
C GLY A 84 2.65 -4.96 -1.75
N ALA A 85 3.95 -5.20 -1.50
CA ALA A 85 5.04 -4.46 -2.14
C ALA A 85 5.64 -5.13 -3.40
N THR A 86 5.01 -6.17 -3.94
CA THR A 86 5.60 -6.97 -5.05
C THR A 86 5.84 -6.15 -6.32
N ALA A 87 5.01 -5.15 -6.58
CA ALA A 87 5.13 -4.27 -7.75
C ALA A 87 6.41 -3.41 -7.72
N ALA A 88 6.94 -3.10 -6.54
CA ALA A 88 8.17 -2.31 -6.40
C ALA A 88 9.45 -3.13 -6.63
N ILE A 89 9.38 -4.48 -6.60
CA ILE A 89 10.57 -5.33 -6.69
C ILE A 89 11.29 -5.22 -8.05
N PRO A 90 10.60 -5.21 -9.21
CA PRO A 90 11.24 -4.97 -10.50
C PRO A 90 11.90 -3.59 -10.58
N GLU A 91 11.25 -2.53 -10.08
CA GLU A 91 11.78 -1.16 -10.06
C GLU A 91 13.03 -1.06 -9.17
N MET A 92 12.99 -1.66 -7.97
CA MET A 92 14.17 -1.77 -7.10
C MET A 92 15.33 -2.49 -7.79
N ARG A 93 15.04 -3.51 -8.62
CA ARG A 93 16.08 -4.21 -9.39
C ARG A 93 16.65 -3.30 -10.48
N GLU A 94 15.84 -2.48 -11.14
CA GLU A 94 16.28 -1.52 -12.15
C GLU A 94 17.22 -0.47 -11.54
N GLU A 95 16.89 0.07 -10.37
CA GLU A 95 17.74 1.02 -9.64
C GLU A 95 19.03 0.37 -9.09
N LEU A 96 19.01 -0.95 -8.82
CA LEU A 96 20.14 -1.71 -8.30
C LEU A 96 20.90 -2.48 -9.40
N LEU A 97 20.77 -2.08 -10.67
CA LEU A 97 21.53 -2.71 -11.77
C LEU A 97 23.04 -2.70 -11.46
N GLY A 98 23.67 -3.88 -11.58
CA GLY A 98 25.08 -4.11 -11.22
C GLY A 98 25.35 -4.28 -9.72
N LYS A 99 24.33 -4.15 -8.86
CA LYS A 99 24.39 -4.33 -7.40
C LYS A 99 23.26 -5.23 -6.89
N GLU A 100 22.80 -6.18 -7.71
CA GLU A 100 21.62 -7.03 -7.46
C GLU A 100 21.72 -7.85 -6.17
N LYS A 101 22.94 -8.11 -5.68
CA LYS A 101 23.17 -8.74 -4.36
C LYS A 101 22.58 -7.94 -3.19
N LEU A 102 22.43 -6.62 -3.33
CA LEU A 102 21.81 -5.76 -2.32
C LEU A 102 20.29 -5.90 -2.27
N LEU A 103 19.66 -6.41 -3.33
CA LEU A 103 18.19 -6.47 -3.46
C LEU A 103 17.54 -7.20 -2.28
N LYS A 104 18.05 -8.38 -1.90
CA LYS A 104 17.54 -9.14 -0.74
C LYS A 104 17.64 -8.33 0.55
N LYS A 105 18.79 -7.69 0.78
CA LYS A 105 19.02 -6.91 2.00
C LYS A 105 18.08 -5.70 2.06
N SER A 106 17.91 -4.99 0.95
CA SER A 106 17.00 -3.86 0.84
C SER A 106 15.55 -4.27 1.09
N ILE A 107 15.09 -5.41 0.55
CA ILE A 107 13.75 -5.94 0.79
C ILE A 107 13.55 -6.24 2.28
N ILE A 108 14.48 -6.95 2.92
CA ILE A 108 14.34 -7.32 4.33
C ILE A 108 14.31 -6.09 5.23
N ILE A 109 15.24 -5.15 5.04
CA ILE A 109 15.30 -3.91 5.83
C ILE A 109 14.03 -3.09 5.61
N GLY A 110 13.58 -2.94 4.36
CA GLY A 110 12.35 -2.22 4.03
C GLY A 110 11.13 -2.83 4.73
N MET A 111 10.95 -4.15 4.62
CA MET A 111 9.80 -4.84 5.21
C MET A 111 9.81 -4.80 6.75
N LEU A 112 10.97 -4.96 7.38
CA LEU A 112 11.10 -4.83 8.84
C LEU A 112 10.81 -3.40 9.31
N THR A 113 11.27 -2.40 8.54
CA THR A 113 11.01 -0.99 8.84
C THR A 113 9.51 -0.69 8.71
N CYS A 114 8.85 -1.15 7.66
CA CYS A 114 7.39 -1.02 7.49
C CYS A 114 6.63 -1.70 8.63
N MET A 115 7.04 -2.91 9.03
CA MET A 115 6.41 -3.62 10.14
C MET A 115 6.50 -2.85 11.45
N LEU A 116 7.68 -2.30 11.76
CA LEU A 116 7.87 -1.48 12.95
C LEU A 116 7.00 -0.22 12.91
N ILE A 117 7.00 0.50 11.79
CA ILE A 117 6.19 1.72 11.62
C ILE A 117 4.71 1.41 11.80
N TYR A 118 4.19 0.35 11.17
CA TYR A 118 2.78 -0.03 11.30
C TYR A 118 2.43 -0.44 12.72
N ALA A 119 3.28 -1.21 13.40
CA ALA A 119 3.04 -1.60 14.79
C ALA A 119 2.98 -0.37 15.71
N VAL A 120 3.94 0.55 15.58
CA VAL A 120 3.99 1.79 16.36
C VAL A 120 2.78 2.68 16.05
N PHE A 121 2.48 2.89 14.77
CA PHE A 121 1.34 3.73 14.36
C PHE A 121 0.01 3.14 14.83
N ALA A 122 -0.20 1.83 14.68
CA ALA A 122 -1.42 1.17 15.14
C ALA A 122 -1.56 1.24 16.67
N MET A 123 -0.47 1.04 17.41
CA MET A 123 -0.47 1.16 18.87
C MET A 123 -0.86 2.57 19.33
N VAL A 124 -0.30 3.62 18.71
CA VAL A 124 -0.65 5.01 19.04
C VAL A 124 -2.10 5.30 18.71
N VAL A 125 -2.55 4.98 17.49
CA VAL A 125 -3.93 5.23 17.06
C VAL A 125 -4.90 4.53 17.99
N VAL A 126 -4.80 3.21 18.11
CA VAL A 126 -5.74 2.41 18.93
C VAL A 126 -5.64 2.80 20.40
N GLY A 127 -4.43 3.06 20.90
CA GLY A 127 -4.23 3.52 22.27
C GLY A 127 -4.93 4.84 22.61
N ILE A 128 -5.09 5.73 21.63
CA ILE A 128 -5.73 7.04 21.82
C ILE A 128 -7.24 6.97 21.51
N THR A 129 -7.63 6.34 20.41
CA THR A 129 -9.02 6.35 19.92
C THR A 129 -9.85 5.16 20.39
N GLY A 130 -9.23 4.06 20.80
CA GLY A 130 -9.90 2.85 21.26
C GLY A 130 -10.98 2.37 20.27
N LYS A 131 -12.18 2.10 20.79
CA LYS A 131 -13.34 1.67 19.98
C LYS A 131 -13.83 2.72 18.97
N ALA A 132 -13.47 3.99 19.16
CA ALA A 132 -13.82 5.08 18.24
C ALA A 132 -12.85 5.22 17.06
N THR A 133 -11.93 4.26 16.87
CA THR A 133 -11.02 4.24 15.72
C THR A 133 -11.80 4.22 14.41
N THR A 134 -11.66 5.28 13.62
CA THR A 134 -12.29 5.41 12.31
C THR A 134 -11.53 4.64 11.22
N GLU A 135 -12.20 4.29 10.11
CA GLU A 135 -11.56 3.64 8.94
C GLU A 135 -10.32 4.39 8.45
N VAL A 136 -10.34 5.73 8.50
CA VAL A 136 -9.19 6.58 8.24
C VAL A 136 -8.61 7.03 9.58
N ALA A 137 -7.62 6.29 10.06
CA ALA A 137 -7.01 6.49 11.39
C ALA A 137 -6.61 7.94 11.70
N THR A 138 -6.08 8.67 10.72
CA THR A 138 -5.65 10.06 10.89
C THR A 138 -6.80 11.04 11.13
N VAL A 139 -7.98 10.74 10.59
CA VAL A 139 -9.20 11.52 10.87
C VAL A 139 -9.65 11.27 12.30
N GLY A 140 -9.66 10.01 12.75
CA GLY A 140 -9.99 9.62 14.13
C GLY A 140 -9.06 10.27 15.15
N LEU A 141 -7.75 10.25 14.90
CA LEU A 141 -6.76 10.95 15.73
C LEU A 141 -7.03 12.45 15.79
N GLY A 142 -7.33 13.08 14.65
CA GLY A 142 -7.67 14.50 14.57
C GLY A 142 -8.92 14.87 15.38
N ASN A 143 -9.93 14.01 15.37
CA ASN A 143 -11.17 14.23 16.14
C ASN A 143 -10.93 14.20 17.66
N VAL A 144 -9.93 13.46 18.14
CA VAL A 144 -9.60 13.35 19.58
C VAL A 144 -8.57 14.38 20.01
N LEU A 145 -7.52 14.61 19.21
CA LEU A 145 -6.38 15.46 19.57
C LEU A 145 -6.46 16.90 19.02
N GLY A 146 -7.50 17.20 18.25
CA GLY A 146 -7.78 18.55 17.74
C GLY A 146 -7.23 18.83 16.33
N GLU A 147 -7.45 20.07 15.89
CA GLU A 147 -7.25 20.49 14.49
C GLU A 147 -5.80 20.35 13.99
N ALA A 148 -4.80 20.58 14.85
CA ALA A 148 -3.41 20.41 14.48
C ALA A 148 -3.10 18.96 14.07
N MET A 149 -3.59 17.98 14.85
CA MET A 149 -3.42 16.56 14.53
C MET A 149 -4.19 16.18 13.28
N LEU A 150 -5.39 16.75 13.08
CA LEU A 150 -6.18 16.56 11.87
C LEU A 150 -5.43 17.06 10.63
N LEU A 151 -4.76 18.21 10.71
CA LEU A 151 -3.94 18.76 9.63
C LEU A 151 -2.75 17.86 9.30
N PHE A 152 -1.92 17.52 10.29
CA PHE A 152 -0.75 16.64 10.09
C PHE A 152 -1.16 15.27 9.56
N GLY A 153 -2.22 14.68 10.12
CA GLY A 153 -2.76 13.40 9.69
C GLY A 153 -3.29 13.44 8.25
N ASN A 154 -3.93 14.53 7.82
CA ASN A 154 -4.36 14.68 6.44
C ASN A 154 -3.18 14.89 5.48
N ILE A 155 -2.17 15.69 5.85
CA ILE A 155 -0.96 15.88 5.04
C ILE A 155 -0.25 14.54 4.84
N PHE A 156 -0.07 13.75 5.91
CA PHE A 156 0.46 12.39 5.83
C PHE A 156 -0.34 11.52 4.86
N ALA A 157 -1.66 11.52 4.98
CA ALA A 157 -2.52 10.71 4.10
C ALA A 157 -2.38 11.11 2.62
N VAL A 158 -2.27 12.40 2.31
CA VAL A 158 -2.02 12.87 0.94
C VAL A 158 -0.69 12.34 0.41
N PHE A 159 0.39 12.47 1.17
CA PHE A 159 1.70 12.00 0.72
C PHE A 159 1.74 10.47 0.56
N ALA A 160 1.16 9.74 1.50
CA ALA A 160 1.06 8.28 1.42
C ALA A 160 0.30 7.83 0.17
N MET A 161 -0.84 8.44 -0.12
CA MET A 161 -1.60 8.14 -1.33
C MET A 161 -0.84 8.55 -2.59
N PHE A 162 -0.11 9.67 -2.55
CA PHE A 162 0.66 10.16 -3.68
C PHE A 162 1.78 9.21 -4.08
N THR A 163 2.61 8.80 -3.12
CA THR A 163 3.72 7.87 -3.35
C THR A 163 3.18 6.53 -3.83
N CYS A 164 2.16 5.97 -3.18
CA CYS A 164 1.57 4.70 -3.61
C CYS A 164 0.98 4.77 -5.03
N PHE A 165 0.36 5.89 -5.40
CA PHE A 165 -0.20 6.07 -6.75
C PHE A 165 0.91 6.09 -7.81
N ILE A 166 1.96 6.90 -7.63
CA ILE A 166 3.00 7.05 -8.65
C ILE A 166 3.75 5.73 -8.89
N THR A 167 4.07 4.97 -7.83
CA THR A 167 4.75 3.67 -7.94
C THR A 167 3.85 2.65 -8.66
N LEU A 168 2.59 2.52 -8.25
CA LEU A 168 1.71 1.51 -8.84
C LEU A 168 1.31 1.85 -10.28
N ALA A 169 1.07 3.13 -10.59
CA ALA A 169 0.80 3.58 -11.94
C ALA A 169 2.01 3.38 -12.86
N PHE A 170 3.22 3.59 -12.36
CA PHE A 170 4.45 3.33 -13.12
C PHE A 170 4.67 1.83 -13.36
N ALA A 171 4.47 0.98 -12.36
CA ALA A 171 4.49 -0.48 -12.55
C ALA A 171 3.46 -0.92 -13.61
N LEU A 172 2.25 -0.36 -13.58
CA LEU A 172 1.20 -0.66 -14.55
C LEU A 172 1.55 -0.15 -15.97
N LYS A 173 2.13 1.05 -16.06
CA LYS A 173 2.69 1.59 -17.31
C LYS A 173 3.78 0.66 -17.87
N GLY A 174 4.67 0.17 -17.00
CA GLY A 174 5.72 -0.79 -17.34
C GLY A 174 5.15 -2.08 -17.91
N MET A 175 4.12 -2.65 -17.26
CA MET A 175 3.43 -3.84 -17.77
C MET A 175 2.86 -3.62 -19.18
N TYR A 176 2.18 -2.49 -19.42
CA TYR A 176 1.66 -2.16 -20.75
C TYR A 176 2.76 -1.98 -21.81
N ASN A 177 3.89 -1.38 -21.42
CA ASN A 177 4.98 -1.11 -22.34
C ASN A 177 5.83 -2.36 -22.63
N TYR A 178 6.32 -3.01 -21.59
CA TYR A 178 7.25 -4.14 -21.70
C TYR A 178 6.53 -5.45 -22.02
N ASP A 179 5.40 -5.75 -21.39
CA ASP A 179 4.74 -7.05 -21.53
C ASP A 179 3.73 -7.06 -22.67
N TYR A 180 3.00 -5.96 -22.87
CA TYR A 180 2.00 -5.83 -23.95
C TYR A 180 2.52 -5.10 -25.20
N GLY A 181 3.77 -4.60 -25.17
CA GLY A 181 4.41 -3.96 -26.33
C GLY A 181 3.77 -2.63 -26.77
N LEU A 182 3.00 -1.99 -25.89
CA LEU A 182 2.35 -0.71 -26.20
C LEU A 182 3.35 0.45 -26.14
N ASN A 183 3.12 1.50 -26.93
CA ASN A 183 3.98 2.69 -26.87
C ASN A 183 3.88 3.39 -25.49
N ASP A 184 4.89 4.19 -25.14
CA ASP A 184 5.01 4.79 -23.81
C ASP A 184 3.81 5.72 -23.45
N LYS A 185 3.35 6.51 -24.42
CA LYS A 185 2.24 7.46 -24.24
C LYS A 185 0.91 6.75 -24.00
N LEU A 186 0.63 5.70 -24.76
CA LEU A 186 -0.57 4.89 -24.60
C LEU A 186 -0.52 4.11 -23.29
N SER A 187 0.64 3.54 -22.94
CA SER A 187 0.85 2.86 -21.66
C SER A 187 0.59 3.78 -20.47
N TRP A 188 1.10 5.02 -20.54
CA TRP A 188 0.82 6.05 -19.54
C TRP A 188 -0.67 6.38 -19.49
N PHE A 189 -1.29 6.65 -20.64
CA PHE A 189 -2.72 6.98 -20.73
C PHE A 189 -3.59 5.89 -20.09
N LEU A 190 -3.36 4.62 -20.45
CA LEU A 190 -4.11 3.48 -19.90
C LEU A 190 -3.86 3.32 -18.39
N SER A 191 -2.61 3.44 -17.96
CA SER A 191 -2.24 3.28 -16.54
C SER A 191 -2.87 4.33 -15.62
N CYS A 192 -3.18 5.53 -16.13
CA CYS A 192 -3.76 6.62 -15.35
C CYS A 192 -5.27 6.72 -15.57
N VAL A 193 -5.72 6.80 -16.82
CA VAL A 193 -7.11 7.15 -17.16
C VAL A 193 -8.09 6.03 -16.84
N ILE A 194 -7.71 4.76 -17.03
CA ILE A 194 -8.60 3.63 -16.69
C ILE A 194 -8.90 3.62 -15.17
N PRO A 195 -7.90 3.69 -14.27
CA PRO A 195 -8.17 3.84 -12.84
C PRO A 195 -9.01 5.07 -12.47
N LEU A 196 -8.83 6.21 -13.15
CA LEU A 196 -9.68 7.38 -12.93
C LEU A 196 -11.15 7.11 -13.28
N CYS A 197 -11.41 6.50 -14.43
CA CYS A 197 -12.76 6.11 -14.83
C CYS A 197 -13.39 5.14 -13.82
N LEU A 198 -12.62 4.16 -13.35
CA LEU A 198 -13.05 3.24 -12.30
C LEU A 198 -13.34 3.95 -10.98
N PHE A 199 -12.53 4.94 -10.60
CA PHE A 199 -12.80 5.76 -9.41
C PHE A 199 -14.17 6.43 -9.49
N PHE A 200 -14.55 7.01 -10.63
CA PHE A 200 -15.86 7.64 -10.80
C PHE A 200 -17.04 6.69 -10.66
N ILE A 201 -16.86 5.43 -11.07
CA ILE A 201 -17.89 4.38 -10.97
C ILE A 201 -17.97 3.88 -9.53
N VAL A 202 -16.84 3.48 -8.94
CA VAL A 202 -16.78 2.75 -7.68
C VAL A 202 -17.02 3.66 -6.47
N ARG A 203 -16.62 4.94 -6.52
CA ARG A 203 -16.73 5.88 -5.38
C ARG A 203 -18.15 6.06 -4.84
N LYS A 204 -19.18 5.73 -5.63
CA LYS A 204 -20.58 5.88 -5.25
C LYS A 204 -21.10 4.69 -4.42
N PHE A 205 -20.41 3.55 -4.48
CA PHE A 205 -20.93 2.28 -3.98
C PHE A 205 -20.04 1.62 -2.92
N VAL A 206 -18.76 1.99 -2.83
CA VAL A 206 -17.80 1.31 -1.95
C VAL A 206 -16.93 2.31 -1.17
N GLY A 207 -16.85 2.12 0.14
CA GLY A 207 -15.99 2.91 1.04
C GLY A 207 -14.51 2.52 0.97
N PHE A 208 -13.65 3.36 1.56
CA PHE A 208 -12.19 3.21 1.52
C PHE A 208 -11.73 1.87 2.12
N ALA A 209 -12.15 1.53 3.34
CA ALA A 209 -11.70 0.31 4.00
C ALA A 209 -12.06 -0.94 3.18
N LYS A 210 -13.25 -0.95 2.57
CA LYS A 210 -13.71 -2.09 1.76
C LYS A 210 -12.93 -2.24 0.45
N ILE A 211 -12.54 -1.14 -0.20
CA ILE A 211 -11.66 -1.20 -1.39
C ILE A 211 -10.31 -1.83 -1.00
N ILE A 212 -9.72 -1.39 0.10
CA ILE A 212 -8.42 -1.91 0.58
C ILE A 212 -8.51 -3.39 0.96
N GLU A 213 -9.54 -3.77 1.72
CA GLU A 213 -9.79 -5.15 2.13
C GLU A 213 -9.90 -6.10 0.92
N VAL A 214 -10.68 -5.70 -0.09
CA VAL A 214 -10.97 -6.53 -1.27
C VAL A 214 -9.76 -6.61 -2.19
N THR A 215 -9.10 -5.48 -2.45
CA THR A 215 -7.88 -5.45 -3.26
C THR A 215 -6.77 -6.27 -2.61
N GLY A 216 -6.62 -6.19 -1.29
CA GLY A 216 -5.61 -6.96 -0.56
C GLY A 216 -5.93 -8.46 -0.51
N ALA A 217 -7.15 -8.83 -0.16
CA ALA A 217 -7.51 -10.24 -0.04
C ALA A 217 -7.57 -10.94 -1.41
N ILE A 218 -8.25 -10.35 -2.39
CA ILE A 218 -8.50 -10.97 -3.70
C ILE A 218 -7.39 -10.62 -4.68
N GLY A 219 -7.14 -9.33 -4.90
CA GLY A 219 -6.16 -8.87 -5.89
C GLY A 219 -4.76 -9.38 -5.56
N LEU A 220 -4.23 -8.99 -4.40
CA LEU A 220 -2.90 -9.44 -3.97
C LEU A 220 -2.84 -10.90 -3.58
N GLY A 221 -3.96 -11.50 -3.14
CA GLY A 221 -4.05 -12.95 -2.94
C GLY A 221 -3.77 -13.72 -4.23
N LEU A 222 -4.42 -13.32 -5.32
CA LEU A 222 -4.19 -13.91 -6.64
C LEU A 222 -2.77 -13.64 -7.14
N THR A 223 -2.30 -12.39 -7.05
CA THR A 223 -0.93 -12.02 -7.44
C THR A 223 0.11 -12.82 -6.64
N GLY A 224 -0.08 -13.00 -5.34
CA GLY A 224 0.80 -13.77 -4.48
C GLY A 224 0.90 -15.24 -4.88
N ILE A 225 -0.24 -15.88 -5.19
CA ILE A 225 -0.28 -17.25 -5.73
C ILE A 225 0.50 -17.33 -7.04
N LEU A 226 0.26 -16.40 -7.97
CA LEU A 226 0.97 -16.35 -9.24
C LEU A 226 2.48 -16.21 -9.04
N VAL A 227 2.93 -15.34 -8.13
CA VAL A 227 4.36 -15.16 -7.81
C VAL A 227 4.98 -16.47 -7.29
N VAL A 228 4.30 -17.21 -6.40
CA VAL A 228 4.80 -18.50 -5.90
C VAL A 228 4.91 -19.54 -7.02
N LEU A 229 3.90 -19.61 -7.89
CA LEU A 229 3.90 -20.54 -9.03
C LEU A 229 4.98 -20.17 -10.06
N MET A 230 5.15 -18.88 -10.36
CA MET A 230 6.22 -18.37 -11.22
C MET A 230 7.60 -18.68 -10.64
N ALA A 231 7.79 -18.50 -9.33
CA ALA A 231 9.04 -18.85 -8.66
C ALA A 231 9.38 -20.33 -8.86
N LYS A 232 8.43 -21.25 -8.61
CA LYS A 232 8.62 -22.69 -8.85
C LYS A 232 8.92 -23.02 -10.32
N LYS A 233 8.21 -22.38 -11.25
CA LYS A 233 8.38 -22.64 -12.69
C LYS A 233 9.74 -22.10 -13.20
N SER A 234 10.20 -20.98 -12.67
CA SER A 234 11.49 -20.38 -13.03
C SER A 234 12.70 -21.24 -12.60
N GLU A 235 12.57 -22.12 -11.61
CA GLU A 235 13.63 -23.10 -11.30
C GLU A 235 13.86 -24.11 -12.42
N LYS A 236 12.84 -24.41 -13.23
CA LYS A 236 12.90 -25.38 -14.33
C LYS A 236 13.16 -24.72 -15.69
N LEU A 237 12.56 -23.55 -15.91
CA LEU A 237 12.55 -22.85 -17.20
C LEU A 237 13.39 -21.55 -17.19
N GLY A 238 14.11 -21.28 -16.10
CA GLY A 238 14.87 -20.05 -15.95
C GLY A 238 16.12 -20.01 -16.83
N ASN A 239 16.28 -18.90 -17.55
CA ASN A 239 17.42 -18.67 -18.45
C ASN A 239 18.64 -18.03 -17.76
N ARG A 240 18.56 -17.74 -16.45
CA ARG A 240 19.67 -17.17 -15.68
C ARG A 240 19.76 -17.80 -14.30
N ARG A 241 20.95 -17.76 -13.69
CA ARG A 241 21.12 -18.08 -12.27
C ARG A 241 20.78 -16.84 -11.44
N PRO A 242 19.78 -16.90 -10.54
CA PRO A 242 19.43 -15.75 -9.71
C PRO A 242 20.47 -15.54 -8.60
N GLU A 243 20.61 -14.29 -8.16
CA GLU A 243 21.50 -13.86 -7.08
C GLU A 243 21.07 -14.42 -5.72
N TYR A 244 19.79 -14.76 -5.59
CA TYR A 244 19.23 -15.43 -4.43
C TYR A 244 18.34 -16.59 -4.89
N ARG A 245 18.55 -17.76 -4.28
CA ARG A 245 17.72 -18.95 -4.48
C ARG A 245 16.98 -19.25 -3.20
N MET A 246 15.66 -19.38 -3.31
CA MET A 246 14.86 -19.86 -2.19
C MET A 246 15.16 -21.35 -1.95
N PRO A 247 15.14 -21.80 -0.69
CA PRO A 247 15.21 -23.23 -0.41
C PRO A 247 14.03 -23.94 -1.07
N LYS A 248 14.30 -25.07 -1.73
CA LYS A 248 13.31 -25.87 -2.47
C LYS A 248 12.37 -26.61 -1.50
N ASN A 249 11.52 -25.86 -0.82
CA ASN A 249 10.58 -26.41 0.14
C ASN A 249 9.16 -26.38 -0.44
N PHE A 250 8.71 -27.52 -0.97
CA PHE A 250 7.37 -27.67 -1.54
C PHE A 250 6.28 -27.35 -0.51
N ILE A 251 6.48 -27.75 0.75
CA ILE A 251 5.54 -27.53 1.86
C ILE A 251 5.38 -26.03 2.11
N LEU A 252 6.47 -25.27 2.16
CA LEU A 252 6.42 -23.83 2.37
C LEU A 252 5.58 -23.13 1.29
N SER A 253 5.78 -23.49 0.02
CA SER A 253 4.98 -22.91 -1.06
C SER A 253 3.50 -23.32 -0.99
N LEU A 254 3.21 -24.56 -0.58
CA LEU A 254 1.83 -25.02 -0.41
C LEU A 254 1.13 -24.26 0.72
N VAL A 255 1.83 -24.03 1.84
CA VAL A 255 1.33 -23.23 2.97
C VAL A 255 1.06 -21.79 2.55
N ILE A 256 1.96 -21.15 1.80
CA ILE A 256 1.75 -19.78 1.31
C ILE A 256 0.53 -19.70 0.37
N ILE A 257 0.40 -20.64 -0.56
CA ILE A 257 -0.76 -20.69 -1.46
C ILE A 257 -2.04 -20.91 -0.67
N ALA A 258 -2.05 -21.87 0.28
CA ALA A 258 -3.20 -22.14 1.12
C ALA A 258 -3.62 -20.92 1.94
N LEU A 259 -2.66 -20.14 2.46
CA LEU A 259 -2.93 -18.89 3.17
C LEU A 259 -3.61 -17.87 2.26
N TYR A 260 -3.10 -17.65 1.05
CA TYR A 260 -3.75 -16.75 0.07
C TYR A 260 -5.16 -17.23 -0.31
N VAL A 261 -5.34 -18.53 -0.58
CA VAL A 261 -6.65 -19.11 -0.90
C VAL A 261 -7.63 -18.94 0.26
N PHE A 262 -7.21 -19.26 1.49
CA PHE A 262 -8.01 -19.06 2.69
C PHE A 262 -8.44 -17.60 2.82
N GLY A 263 -7.50 -16.66 2.63
CA GLY A 263 -7.75 -15.24 2.64
C GLY A 263 -8.81 -14.76 1.66
N MET A 264 -8.72 -15.23 0.41
CA MET A 264 -9.70 -14.93 -0.63
C MET A 264 -11.08 -15.49 -0.27
N LEU A 265 -11.15 -16.75 0.15
CA LEU A 265 -12.40 -17.40 0.53
C LEU A 265 -13.03 -16.72 1.75
N TYR A 266 -12.22 -16.32 2.73
CA TYR A 266 -12.67 -15.60 3.91
C TYR A 266 -13.26 -14.23 3.54
N ALA A 267 -12.58 -13.45 2.70
CA ALA A 267 -13.07 -12.14 2.25
C ALA A 267 -14.36 -12.23 1.40
N ILE A 268 -14.54 -13.33 0.67
CA ILE A 268 -15.78 -13.62 -0.06
C ILE A 268 -16.88 -14.07 0.93
N GLY A 269 -16.58 -14.97 1.86
CA GLY A 269 -17.53 -15.49 2.86
C GLY A 269 -18.08 -14.40 3.78
N LEU A 270 -17.26 -13.42 4.16
CA LEU A 270 -17.67 -12.23 4.93
C LEU A 270 -18.63 -11.30 4.18
N ARG A 271 -18.87 -11.50 2.88
CA ARG A 271 -19.90 -10.78 2.11
C ARG A 271 -21.26 -11.49 2.09
N PHE A 272 -21.31 -12.76 2.48
CA PHE A 272 -22.53 -13.59 2.45
C PHE A 272 -23.18 -13.76 3.83
N PHE A 273 -22.58 -13.23 4.90
CA PHE A 273 -23.09 -13.17 6.26
C PHE A 273 -23.03 -11.72 6.77
#